data_AF-A0A7X7PGQ0-F1
#
_entry.id   AF-A0A7X7PGQ0-F1
#
_cell.length_a   1.000
_cell.length_b   1.000
_cell.length_c   1.000
_cell.angle_alpha   90.00
_cell.angle_beta   90.00
_cell.angle_gamma   90.00
#
_symmetry.space_group_name_H-M   'P 1'
#
loop_
_entity.id
_entity.type
_entity.pdbx_description
1 polymer ?
#
loop_
_entity_poly.entity_id
_entity_poly.type
_entity_poly.pdbx_seq_one_letter_code
_entity_poly.pdbx_strand_id
1 'polypeptide(L)'
;AAGASDVLNLAYTGLARAAMAADNPQLAMDAAANVSPDFKWWVEYKQNALENTLDDNVTGANHTIGVHPRLLKAWGNYGDTIPIEAQTDPRVQFNPIPRTGHDARTILYTPYQPLYYSGYAGYTQADPDTFPRPKLFDPDTDIMLASYIDAMHNYYEAAGPNGTGPEGTTLEFVNKRRAVGRQDPVNLSGDELMKELREQRMRDLFLAGFRLGDLRRWKRQGINDPDSQFPTGPHPNSSVLGQYGDLECFPLPIAEYVGNPNLN
;
A
#
# COMPACT_ATOMS: atom_id res chain seq x y z
N ALA A 1 -1.47 -19.87 -18.76
CA ALA A 1 0.00 -19.81 -18.75
C ALA A 1 0.40 -18.37 -19.08
N ALA A 2 1.16 -17.72 -18.21
CA ALA A 2 1.68 -16.39 -18.47
C ALA A 2 2.56 -16.42 -19.73
N GLY A 3 2.38 -15.47 -20.64
CA GLY A 3 3.18 -15.39 -21.85
C GLY A 3 4.64 -15.04 -21.53
N ALA A 4 5.56 -15.28 -22.47
CA ALA A 4 6.95 -14.83 -22.32
C ALA A 4 7.05 -13.31 -22.06
N SER A 5 6.10 -12.53 -22.58
CA SER A 5 5.93 -11.10 -22.31
C SER A 5 5.60 -10.81 -20.85
N ASP A 6 4.72 -11.59 -20.21
CA ASP A 6 4.29 -11.35 -18.83
C ASP A 6 5.42 -11.64 -17.85
N VAL A 7 6.20 -12.70 -18.10
CA VAL A 7 7.39 -13.02 -17.30
C VAL A 7 8.43 -11.90 -17.40
N LEU A 8 8.61 -11.34 -18.61
CA LEU A 8 9.54 -10.24 -18.81
C LEU A 8 9.08 -8.96 -18.09
N ASN A 9 7.80 -8.61 -18.17
CA ASN A 9 7.22 -7.48 -17.43
C ASN A 9 7.33 -7.66 -15.90
N LEU A 10 7.16 -8.89 -15.41
CA LEU A 10 7.38 -9.23 -14.01
C LEU A 10 8.83 -8.98 -13.61
N ALA A 11 9.77 -9.44 -14.42
CA ALA A 11 11.21 -9.25 -14.19
C ALA A 11 11.58 -7.76 -14.20
N TYR A 12 11.07 -6.96 -15.14
CA TYR A 12 11.30 -5.53 -15.18
C TYR A 12 10.72 -4.80 -13.96
N THR A 13 9.53 -5.15 -13.52
CA THR A 13 8.93 -4.57 -12.30
C THR A 13 9.77 -4.90 -11.07
N GLY A 14 10.21 -6.17 -10.94
CA GLY A 14 11.10 -6.60 -9.87
C GLY A 14 12.47 -5.91 -9.90
N LEU A 15 13.04 -5.75 -11.09
CA LEU A 15 14.31 -5.04 -11.30
C LEU A 15 14.19 -3.57 -10.93
N ALA A 16 13.09 -2.89 -11.27
CA ALA A 16 12.85 -1.50 -10.88
C ALA A 16 12.83 -1.34 -9.35
N ARG A 17 12.11 -2.20 -8.64
CA ARG A 17 12.09 -2.22 -7.16
C ARG A 17 13.48 -2.45 -6.58
N ALA A 18 14.21 -3.45 -7.09
CA ALA A 18 15.54 -3.80 -6.63
C ALA A 18 16.54 -2.65 -6.88
N ALA A 19 16.46 -2.00 -8.03
CA ALA A 19 17.29 -0.84 -8.37
C ALA A 19 17.01 0.35 -7.45
N MET A 20 15.74 0.63 -7.12
CA MET A 20 15.40 1.62 -6.09
C MET A 20 15.98 1.25 -4.72
N ALA A 21 15.89 -0.03 -4.34
CA ALA A 21 16.47 -0.52 -3.10
C ALA A 21 18.01 -0.48 -3.08
N ALA A 22 18.68 -0.49 -4.24
CA ALA A 22 20.12 -0.37 -4.40
C ALA A 22 20.60 1.07 -4.67
N ASP A 23 19.70 2.06 -4.62
CA ASP A 23 19.98 3.47 -4.93
C ASP A 23 20.53 3.70 -6.35
N ASN A 24 20.01 2.94 -7.33
CA ASN A 24 20.34 3.07 -8.75
C ASN A 24 19.12 3.58 -9.53
N PRO A 25 18.86 4.91 -9.53
CA PRO A 25 17.66 5.47 -10.13
C PRO A 25 17.61 5.28 -11.65
N GLN A 26 18.74 5.33 -12.35
CA GLN A 26 18.77 5.15 -13.80
C GLN A 26 18.30 3.75 -14.19
N LEU A 27 18.82 2.71 -13.52
CA LEU A 27 18.39 1.33 -13.79
C LEU A 27 16.91 1.13 -13.43
N ALA A 28 16.42 1.79 -12.38
CA ALA A 28 15.00 1.74 -12.02
C ALA A 28 14.12 2.32 -13.12
N MET A 29 14.49 3.48 -13.67
CA MET A 29 13.78 4.12 -14.79
C MET A 29 13.82 3.24 -16.05
N ASP A 30 15.01 2.75 -16.43
CA ASP A 30 15.19 1.93 -17.63
C ASP A 30 14.35 0.65 -17.56
N ALA A 31 14.34 -0.03 -16.40
CA ALA A 31 13.54 -1.23 -16.21
C ALA A 31 12.04 -0.92 -16.22
N ALA A 32 11.58 0.06 -15.44
CA ALA A 32 10.17 0.38 -15.31
C ALA A 32 9.53 0.86 -16.62
N ALA A 33 10.27 1.60 -17.45
CA ALA A 33 9.78 2.09 -18.74
C ALA A 33 9.46 0.97 -19.75
N ASN A 34 10.01 -0.23 -19.56
CA ASN A 34 9.75 -1.39 -20.40
C ASN A 34 8.52 -2.20 -19.99
N VAL A 35 7.86 -1.84 -18.87
CA VAL A 35 6.67 -2.55 -18.40
C VAL A 35 5.45 -2.11 -19.21
N SER A 36 4.72 -3.06 -19.77
CA SER A 36 3.50 -2.79 -20.55
C SER A 36 2.41 -2.12 -19.68
N PRO A 37 1.68 -1.11 -20.20
CA PRO A 37 0.58 -0.44 -19.48
C PRO A 37 -0.51 -1.37 -18.94
N ASP A 38 -0.77 -2.48 -19.61
CA ASP A 38 -1.81 -3.44 -19.24
C ASP A 38 -1.30 -4.54 -18.26
N PHE A 39 -0.02 -4.50 -17.90
CA PHE A 39 0.61 -5.57 -17.13
C PHE A 39 0.06 -5.68 -15.70
N LYS A 40 -0.38 -6.90 -15.35
CA LYS A 40 -0.74 -7.34 -14.01
C LYS A 40 -0.30 -8.79 -13.82
N TRP A 41 0.36 -9.08 -12.70
CA TRP A 41 0.72 -10.45 -12.33
C TRP A 41 0.00 -10.84 -11.05
N TRP A 42 -0.91 -11.80 -11.16
CA TRP A 42 -1.71 -12.29 -10.04
C TRP A 42 -1.07 -13.53 -9.42
N VAL A 43 -1.06 -13.57 -8.08
CA VAL A 43 -0.93 -14.80 -7.31
C VAL A 43 -2.35 -15.30 -7.10
N GLU A 44 -2.66 -16.44 -7.70
CA GLU A 44 -3.99 -17.02 -7.65
C GLU A 44 -4.21 -17.77 -6.33
N TYR A 45 -5.31 -17.47 -5.65
CA TYR A 45 -5.72 -18.15 -4.42
C TYR A 45 -7.01 -18.94 -4.68
N LYS A 46 -7.11 -20.10 -4.04
CA LYS A 46 -8.22 -21.04 -4.19
C LYS A 46 -8.48 -21.76 -2.87
N GLN A 47 -9.73 -21.79 -2.47
CA GLN A 47 -10.23 -22.36 -1.24
C GLN A 47 -9.95 -23.85 -1.25
N ASN A 48 -9.51 -24.39 -0.11
CA ASN A 48 -9.07 -25.77 0.03
C ASN A 48 -7.81 -26.15 -0.78
N ALA A 49 -7.05 -25.17 -1.29
CA ALA A 49 -5.76 -25.41 -1.95
C ALA A 49 -4.67 -24.46 -1.46
N LEU A 50 -4.76 -23.18 -1.85
CA LEU A 50 -3.91 -22.09 -1.38
C LEU A 50 -4.84 -20.95 -1.02
N GLU A 51 -5.23 -20.90 0.25
CA GLU A 51 -6.21 -19.94 0.75
C GLU A 51 -5.57 -18.58 1.02
N ASN A 52 -6.29 -17.52 0.67
CA ASN A 52 -5.89 -16.18 1.03
C ASN A 52 -6.18 -15.95 2.53
N THR A 53 -5.15 -16.15 3.36
CA THR A 53 -5.24 -15.95 4.81
C THR A 53 -5.50 -14.50 5.22
N LEU A 54 -5.45 -13.54 4.28
CA LEU A 54 -5.80 -12.15 4.61
C LEU A 54 -7.28 -12.03 4.97
N ASP A 55 -8.16 -12.86 4.40
CA ASP A 55 -9.58 -12.88 4.75
C ASP A 55 -9.77 -13.04 6.27
N ASP A 56 -9.20 -14.10 6.87
CA ASP A 56 -9.27 -14.32 8.32
C ASP A 56 -8.63 -13.19 9.14
N ASN A 57 -7.63 -12.50 8.60
CA ASN A 57 -6.94 -11.42 9.32
C ASN A 57 -7.70 -10.09 9.28
N VAL A 58 -8.65 -9.90 8.37
CA VAL A 58 -9.45 -8.65 8.23
C VAL A 58 -10.93 -8.86 8.55
N THR A 59 -11.43 -10.09 8.45
CA THR A 59 -12.83 -10.45 8.71
C THR A 59 -12.98 -11.24 10.02
N GLY A 60 -14.22 -11.47 10.44
CA GLY A 60 -14.54 -12.18 11.68
C GLY A 60 -14.39 -11.36 12.97
N ALA A 61 -14.61 -12.03 14.11
CA ALA A 61 -14.57 -11.44 15.45
C ALA A 61 -13.13 -11.24 15.99
N ASN A 62 -12.16 -11.88 15.35
CA ASN A 62 -10.77 -11.97 15.79
C ASN A 62 -9.78 -11.37 14.77
N HIS A 63 -10.20 -10.37 13.99
CA HIS A 63 -9.33 -9.75 13.00
C HIS A 63 -8.14 -9.02 13.66
N THR A 64 -7.03 -8.96 12.94
CA THR A 64 -5.74 -8.42 13.41
C THR A 64 -5.25 -7.26 12.54
N ILE A 65 -5.84 -7.07 11.35
CA ILE A 65 -5.46 -6.04 10.39
C ILE A 65 -6.60 -5.04 10.24
N GLY A 66 -6.23 -3.75 10.22
CA GLY A 66 -7.14 -2.64 9.98
C GLY A 66 -6.47 -1.46 9.29
N VAL A 67 -7.22 -0.40 9.07
CA VAL A 67 -6.70 0.84 8.47
C VAL A 67 -5.94 1.68 9.49
N HIS A 68 -4.75 2.14 9.12
CA HIS A 68 -3.92 2.97 9.99
C HIS A 68 -4.59 4.33 10.28
N PRO A 69 -4.55 4.87 11.52
CA PRO A 69 -5.19 6.14 11.89
C PRO A 69 -4.81 7.34 11.01
N ARG A 70 -3.56 7.39 10.53
CA ARG A 70 -3.09 8.44 9.61
C ARG A 70 -3.93 8.54 8.34
N LEU A 71 -4.32 7.40 7.76
CA LEU A 71 -5.18 7.36 6.58
C LEU A 71 -6.59 7.85 6.94
N LEU A 72 -7.10 7.41 8.09
CA LEU A 72 -8.44 7.75 8.58
C LEU A 72 -8.63 9.24 8.86
N LYS A 73 -7.56 9.95 9.25
CA LYS A 73 -7.58 11.40 9.52
C LYS A 73 -8.09 12.23 8.33
N ALA A 74 -7.99 11.70 7.10
CA ALA A 74 -8.56 12.35 5.93
C ALA A 74 -10.11 12.39 5.93
N TRP A 75 -10.75 11.55 6.74
CA TRP A 75 -12.20 11.30 6.72
C TRP A 75 -12.89 11.42 8.09
N GLY A 76 -12.13 11.35 9.19
CA GLY A 76 -12.68 11.49 10.54
C GLY A 76 -11.66 11.26 11.64
N ASN A 77 -12.15 11.16 12.87
CA ASN A 77 -11.34 10.84 14.04
C ASN A 77 -11.24 9.32 14.23
N TYR A 78 -10.05 8.84 14.58
CA TYR A 78 -9.85 7.44 14.92
C TYR A 78 -10.64 7.07 16.19
N GLY A 79 -11.39 5.97 16.14
CA GLY A 79 -12.24 5.50 17.21
C GLY A 79 -13.71 5.85 17.04
N ASP A 80 -14.03 6.83 16.20
CA ASP A 80 -15.40 7.24 15.89
C ASP A 80 -15.92 6.52 14.64
N THR A 81 -17.24 6.42 14.52
CA THR A 81 -17.86 6.03 13.24
C THR A 81 -17.55 7.10 12.20
N ILE A 82 -16.92 6.71 11.09
CA ILE A 82 -16.57 7.64 10.01
C ILE A 82 -17.77 7.78 9.06
N PRO A 83 -18.16 8.99 8.63
CA PRO A 83 -19.25 9.15 7.70
C PRO A 83 -18.96 8.45 6.36
N ILE A 84 -19.94 7.71 5.81
CA ILE A 84 -19.78 6.95 4.57
C ILE A 84 -19.44 7.88 3.41
N GLU A 85 -20.09 9.04 3.35
CA GLU A 85 -19.90 10.07 2.34
C GLU A 85 -18.49 10.67 2.33
N ALA A 86 -17.75 10.55 3.43
CA ALA A 86 -16.36 11.01 3.49
C ALA A 86 -15.44 10.07 2.69
N GLN A 87 -15.77 8.78 2.57
CA GLN A 87 -14.91 7.76 1.93
C GLN A 87 -14.93 7.82 0.40
N THR A 88 -14.45 8.91 -0.17
CA THR A 88 -14.50 9.20 -1.61
C THR A 88 -13.37 8.59 -2.45
N ASP A 89 -12.28 8.12 -1.83
CA ASP A 89 -11.13 7.55 -2.55
C ASP A 89 -11.32 6.03 -2.74
N PRO A 90 -11.62 5.53 -3.96
CA PRO A 90 -11.92 4.12 -4.17
C PRO A 90 -10.76 3.19 -3.83
N ARG A 91 -9.52 3.70 -3.79
CA ARG A 91 -8.32 2.89 -3.53
C ARG A 91 -8.19 2.49 -2.07
N VAL A 92 -8.81 3.24 -1.17
CA VAL A 92 -8.78 3.02 0.28
C VAL A 92 -10.21 3.07 0.80
N GLN A 93 -10.82 1.90 0.96
CA GLN A 93 -12.19 1.74 1.43
C GLN A 93 -12.21 0.85 2.67
N PHE A 94 -13.07 1.15 3.62
CA PHE A 94 -13.20 0.38 4.87
C PHE A 94 -14.59 0.48 5.47
N ASN A 95 -14.93 -0.46 6.36
CA ASN A 95 -16.15 -0.38 7.13
C ASN A 95 -16.06 0.83 8.08
N PRO A 96 -16.97 1.82 7.97
CA PRO A 96 -16.93 3.05 8.75
C PRO A 96 -17.12 2.82 10.24
N ILE A 97 -17.69 1.68 10.63
CA ILE A 97 -17.96 1.35 12.02
C ILE A 97 -16.72 0.67 12.61
N PRO A 98 -16.05 1.29 13.60
CA PRO A 98 -14.89 0.71 14.26
C PRO A 98 -15.27 -0.54 15.06
N ARG A 99 -14.33 -1.47 15.20
CA ARG A 99 -14.45 -2.67 16.03
C ARG A 99 -13.16 -2.92 16.79
N THR A 100 -13.22 -3.64 17.89
CA THR A 100 -12.01 -4.09 18.58
C THR A 100 -11.43 -5.31 17.87
N GLY A 101 -10.12 -5.33 17.65
CA GLY A 101 -9.40 -6.48 17.11
C GLY A 101 -9.25 -7.64 18.08
N HIS A 102 -8.43 -8.63 17.70
CA HIS A 102 -8.17 -9.86 18.46
C HIS A 102 -7.74 -9.63 19.92
N ASP A 103 -7.04 -8.55 20.24
CA ASP A 103 -6.62 -8.22 21.61
C ASP A 103 -7.75 -7.63 22.48
N ALA A 104 -8.96 -7.48 21.91
CA ALA A 104 -10.13 -6.84 22.49
C ALA A 104 -9.90 -5.40 22.98
N ARG A 105 -8.87 -4.72 22.47
CA ARG A 105 -8.45 -3.38 22.94
C ARG A 105 -8.13 -2.43 21.80
N THR A 106 -7.48 -2.92 20.76
CA THR A 106 -7.07 -2.10 19.62
C THR A 106 -8.26 -1.91 18.68
N ILE A 107 -8.62 -0.64 18.43
CA ILE A 107 -9.68 -0.30 17.48
C ILE A 107 -9.16 -0.50 16.06
N LEU A 108 -9.94 -1.17 15.23
CA LEU A 108 -9.63 -1.46 13.84
C LEU A 108 -10.85 -1.16 12.97
N TYR A 109 -10.56 -0.68 11.76
CA TYR A 109 -11.53 -0.47 10.69
C TYR A 109 -11.27 -1.54 9.64
N THR A 110 -12.26 -2.39 9.39
CA THR A 110 -12.13 -3.51 8.44
C THR A 110 -11.97 -2.98 7.02
N PRO A 111 -10.83 -3.20 6.34
CA PRO A 111 -10.66 -2.77 4.96
C PRO A 111 -11.54 -3.58 4.00
N TYR A 112 -11.93 -2.96 2.90
CA TYR A 112 -12.41 -3.64 1.70
C TYR A 112 -11.25 -3.87 0.74
N GLN A 113 -11.45 -4.73 -0.26
CA GLN A 113 -10.43 -5.07 -1.26
C GLN A 113 -9.95 -3.83 -2.04
N PRO A 114 -8.68 -3.39 -1.88
CA PRO A 114 -8.09 -2.31 -2.66
C PRO A 114 -7.51 -2.81 -3.99
N LEU A 115 -6.92 -1.90 -4.78
CA LEU A 115 -6.45 -2.12 -6.17
C LEU A 115 -5.67 -3.43 -6.42
N TYR A 116 -4.94 -3.92 -5.43
CA TYR A 116 -4.08 -5.11 -5.52
C TYR A 116 -4.79 -6.44 -5.26
N TYR A 117 -6.12 -6.44 -5.23
CA TYR A 117 -6.94 -7.61 -4.97
C TYR A 117 -7.99 -7.77 -6.07
N SER A 118 -8.27 -9.02 -6.49
CA SER A 118 -9.06 -9.31 -7.70
C SER A 118 -10.50 -8.82 -7.67
N GLY A 119 -11.06 -8.57 -6.48
CA GLY A 119 -12.38 -7.99 -6.30
C GLY A 119 -12.44 -6.47 -6.38
N TYR A 120 -11.31 -5.77 -6.53
CA TYR A 120 -11.29 -4.32 -6.73
C TYR A 120 -11.97 -3.91 -8.03
N ALA A 121 -12.93 -3.00 -7.92
CA ALA A 121 -13.69 -2.51 -9.07
C ALA A 121 -13.84 -0.98 -9.10
N GLY A 122 -13.13 -0.25 -8.23
CA GLY A 122 -13.13 1.21 -8.23
C GLY A 122 -14.39 1.88 -7.66
N TYR A 123 -15.24 1.12 -6.98
CA TYR A 123 -16.41 1.65 -6.28
C TYR A 123 -16.04 2.22 -4.92
N THR A 124 -16.88 3.13 -4.43
CA THR A 124 -16.79 3.68 -3.09
C THR A 124 -18.05 3.35 -2.30
N GLN A 125 -17.96 3.37 -0.97
CA GLN A 125 -19.16 3.30 -0.14
C GLN A 125 -20.04 4.54 -0.26
N ALA A 126 -19.44 5.67 -0.65
CA ALA A 126 -20.11 6.96 -0.87
C ALA A 126 -20.90 7.03 -2.19
N ASP A 127 -20.77 6.04 -3.07
CA ASP A 127 -21.47 6.05 -4.35
C ASP A 127 -23.00 6.01 -4.14
N PRO A 128 -23.78 6.82 -4.89
CA PRO A 128 -25.22 6.93 -4.70
C PRO A 128 -25.95 5.64 -5.06
N ASP A 129 -25.39 4.88 -6.00
CA ASP A 129 -25.90 3.57 -6.38
C ASP A 129 -25.49 2.52 -5.33
N THR A 130 -26.48 1.83 -4.76
CA THR A 130 -26.25 0.84 -3.71
C THR A 130 -25.49 -0.39 -4.19
N PHE A 131 -25.41 -0.61 -5.50
CA PHE A 131 -24.64 -1.67 -6.12
C PHE A 131 -24.05 -1.21 -7.45
N PRO A 132 -22.82 -1.65 -7.76
CA PRO A 132 -21.91 -2.45 -6.93
C PRO A 132 -21.15 -1.64 -5.85
N ARG A 133 -20.77 -2.30 -4.75
CA ARG A 133 -20.01 -1.74 -3.61
C ARG A 133 -18.60 -2.31 -3.53
N PRO A 134 -17.69 -1.68 -2.77
CA PRO A 134 -16.41 -2.30 -2.39
C PRO A 134 -16.64 -3.71 -1.83
N LYS A 135 -15.85 -4.68 -2.31
CA LYS A 135 -15.98 -6.08 -1.92
C LYS A 135 -15.19 -6.37 -0.65
N LEU A 136 -15.73 -7.24 0.20
CA LEU A 136 -14.98 -7.84 1.30
C LEU A 136 -13.99 -8.87 0.74
N PHE A 137 -12.97 -9.20 1.54
CA PHE A 137 -12.06 -10.30 1.25
C PHE A 137 -12.80 -11.64 1.32
N ASP A 138 -12.25 -12.62 0.62
CA ASP A 138 -12.75 -13.98 0.47
C ASP A 138 -11.52 -14.90 0.34
N PRO A 139 -11.54 -16.16 0.81
CA PRO A 139 -10.40 -17.07 0.68
C PRO A 139 -9.90 -17.26 -0.76
N ASP A 140 -10.73 -17.00 -1.77
CA ASP A 140 -10.40 -17.05 -3.21
C ASP A 140 -9.90 -15.73 -3.80
N THR A 141 -9.70 -14.70 -2.97
CA THR A 141 -9.28 -13.39 -3.47
C THR A 141 -7.83 -13.44 -3.94
N ASP A 142 -7.62 -13.34 -5.26
CA ASP A 142 -6.28 -13.26 -5.83
C ASP A 142 -5.58 -11.95 -5.43
N ILE A 143 -4.27 -12.03 -5.19
CA ILE A 143 -3.44 -10.88 -4.80
C ILE A 143 -2.46 -10.58 -5.92
N MET A 144 -2.40 -9.32 -6.35
CA MET A 144 -1.46 -8.89 -7.37
C MET A 144 -0.04 -8.79 -6.78
N LEU A 145 0.94 -9.41 -7.42
CA LEU A 145 2.35 -9.34 -7.01
C LEU A 145 3.08 -8.15 -7.65
N ALA A 146 2.72 -7.86 -8.90
CA ALA A 146 3.36 -6.84 -9.72
C ALA A 146 2.39 -6.27 -10.73
N SER A 147 2.58 -5.01 -11.10
CA SER A 147 1.78 -4.34 -12.11
C SER A 147 2.51 -3.13 -12.67
N TYR A 148 1.99 -2.64 -13.79
CA TYR A 148 2.45 -1.38 -14.38
C TYR A 148 2.39 -0.20 -13.40
N ILE A 149 1.35 -0.11 -12.57
CA ILE A 149 1.21 1.06 -11.67
C ILE A 149 2.34 1.11 -10.63
N ASP A 150 2.77 -0.03 -10.11
CA ASP A 150 3.93 -0.04 -9.21
C ASP A 150 5.24 0.24 -9.96
N ALA A 151 5.41 -0.28 -11.18
CA ALA A 151 6.57 0.09 -12.01
C ALA A 151 6.64 1.61 -12.22
N MET A 152 5.52 2.26 -12.54
CA MET A 152 5.47 3.72 -12.74
C MET A 152 5.73 4.50 -11.46
N HIS A 153 5.26 4.04 -10.31
CA HIS A 153 5.64 4.68 -9.04
C HIS A 153 7.15 4.60 -8.80
N ASN A 154 7.80 3.47 -9.09
CA ASN A 154 9.27 3.38 -9.00
C ASN A 154 9.96 4.30 -10.04
N TYR A 155 9.43 4.37 -11.27
CA TYR A 155 9.95 5.25 -12.33
C TYR A 155 9.95 6.71 -11.90
N TYR A 156 8.79 7.23 -11.50
CA TYR A 156 8.64 8.65 -11.19
C TYR A 156 9.32 9.03 -9.88
N GLU A 157 9.45 8.08 -8.95
CA GLU A 157 10.26 8.30 -7.77
C GLU A 157 11.75 8.43 -8.13
N ALA A 158 12.26 7.56 -9.02
CA ALA A 158 13.63 7.61 -9.52
C ALA A 158 13.92 8.86 -10.36
N ALA A 159 12.96 9.27 -11.19
CA ALA A 159 13.07 10.42 -12.09
C ALA A 159 13.03 11.76 -11.33
N GLY A 160 12.47 11.77 -10.12
CA GLY A 160 12.39 12.96 -9.27
C GLY A 160 11.34 13.98 -9.71
N PRO A 161 11.32 15.19 -9.11
CA PRO A 161 10.22 16.15 -9.28
C PRO A 161 10.15 16.77 -10.68
N ASN A 162 11.26 16.78 -11.42
CA ASN A 162 11.34 17.26 -12.79
C ASN A 162 11.39 16.11 -13.82
N GLY A 163 11.10 14.89 -13.38
CA GLY A 163 11.13 13.70 -14.21
C GLY A 163 10.09 13.74 -15.33
N THR A 164 10.47 13.24 -16.50
CA THR A 164 9.58 13.00 -17.64
C THR A 164 9.71 11.55 -18.08
N GLY A 165 8.60 10.88 -18.34
CA GLY A 165 8.55 9.45 -18.64
C GLY A 165 7.29 9.00 -19.37
N PRO A 166 6.99 7.69 -19.32
CA PRO A 166 5.89 7.08 -20.08
C PRO A 166 4.51 7.68 -19.82
N GLU A 167 4.25 8.17 -18.60
CA GLU A 167 2.99 8.81 -18.21
C GLU A 167 3.04 10.34 -18.23
N GLY A 168 4.05 10.94 -18.88
CA GLY A 168 4.29 12.39 -18.87
C GLY A 168 5.27 12.81 -17.79
N THR A 169 5.10 14.01 -17.25
CA THR A 169 5.88 14.53 -16.12
C THR A 169 5.48 13.89 -14.80
N THR A 170 6.34 13.99 -13.77
CA THR A 170 6.01 13.53 -12.41
C THR A 170 4.73 14.17 -11.88
N LEU A 171 4.50 15.46 -12.13
CA LEU A 171 3.26 16.16 -11.74
C LEU A 171 2.03 15.60 -12.47
N GLU A 172 2.13 15.34 -13.77
CA GLU A 172 1.04 14.74 -14.54
C GLU A 172 0.71 13.33 -14.05
N PHE A 173 1.72 12.52 -13.75
CA PHE A 173 1.51 11.20 -13.15
C PHE A 173 0.82 11.29 -11.78
N VAL A 174 1.29 12.18 -10.90
CA VAL A 174 0.64 12.44 -9.60
C VAL A 174 -0.82 12.84 -9.77
N ASN A 175 -1.11 13.78 -10.67
CA ASN A 175 -2.48 14.23 -10.91
C ASN A 175 -3.37 13.15 -11.55
N LYS A 176 -2.81 12.28 -12.39
CA LYS A 176 -3.51 11.07 -12.87
C LYS A 176 -3.90 10.15 -11.70
N ARG A 177 -3.02 9.97 -10.71
CA ARG A 177 -3.32 9.13 -9.53
C ARG A 177 -4.32 9.79 -8.58
N ARG A 178 -4.21 11.11 -8.38
CA ARG A 178 -5.21 11.90 -7.63
C ARG A 178 -6.60 11.78 -8.26
N ALA A 179 -6.70 11.85 -9.58
CA ALA A 179 -7.97 11.66 -10.28
C ALA A 179 -8.59 10.27 -10.04
N VAL A 180 -7.78 9.20 -10.00
CA VAL A 180 -8.27 7.85 -9.59
C VAL A 180 -8.83 7.88 -8.17
N GLY A 181 -8.19 8.63 -7.28
CA GLY A 181 -8.66 8.85 -5.90
C GLY A 181 -9.80 9.85 -5.75
N ARG A 182 -10.37 10.37 -6.85
CA ARG A 182 -11.37 11.45 -6.86
C ARG A 182 -10.91 12.71 -6.10
N GLN A 183 -9.61 13.00 -6.17
CA GLN A 183 -9.00 14.17 -5.57
C GLN A 183 -8.76 15.24 -6.65
N ASP A 184 -8.97 16.51 -6.29
CA ASP A 184 -8.69 17.63 -7.19
C ASP A 184 -7.22 17.65 -7.61
N PRO A 185 -6.90 18.07 -8.84
CA PRO A 185 -5.51 18.20 -9.29
C PRO A 185 -4.77 19.25 -8.45
N VAL A 186 -3.47 19.05 -8.32
CA VAL A 186 -2.56 19.99 -7.64
C VAL A 186 -1.52 20.54 -8.62
N ASN A 187 -0.85 21.61 -8.21
CA ASN A 187 0.28 22.20 -8.94
C ASN A 187 1.49 22.31 -7.99
N LEU A 188 2.08 21.16 -7.67
CA LEU A 188 3.22 21.05 -6.75
C LEU A 188 4.53 20.92 -7.53
N SER A 189 5.64 21.20 -6.86
CA SER A 189 7.00 21.00 -7.39
C SER A 189 7.96 20.62 -6.26
N GLY A 190 9.19 20.23 -6.60
CA GLY A 190 10.24 19.93 -5.62
C GLY A 190 9.82 18.85 -4.61
N ASP A 191 10.16 19.07 -3.34
CA ASP A 191 9.91 18.10 -2.27
C ASP A 191 8.42 17.88 -1.98
N GLU A 192 7.59 18.90 -2.14
CA GLU A 192 6.13 18.78 -1.97
C GLU A 192 5.51 17.86 -3.03
N LEU A 193 6.00 17.94 -4.27
CA LEU A 193 5.58 17.01 -5.31
C LEU A 193 6.01 15.56 -5.00
N MET A 194 7.25 15.38 -4.51
CA MET A 194 7.73 14.05 -4.15
C MET A 194 7.02 13.48 -2.92
N LYS A 195 6.62 14.33 -1.97
CA LYS A 195 5.75 13.96 -0.85
C LYS A 195 4.39 13.47 -1.35
N GLU A 196 3.76 14.24 -2.24
CA GLU A 196 2.48 13.86 -2.82
C GLU A 196 2.59 12.55 -3.62
N LEU A 197 3.67 12.34 -4.38
CA LEU A 197 3.94 11.07 -5.07
C LEU A 197 3.96 9.88 -4.10
N ARG A 198 4.64 10.00 -2.96
CA ARG A 198 4.68 8.94 -1.94
C ARG A 198 3.32 8.70 -1.27
N GLU A 199 2.51 9.75 -1.10
CA GLU A 199 1.13 9.62 -0.61
C GLU A 199 0.24 8.89 -1.63
N GLN A 200 0.35 9.21 -2.93
CA GLN A 200 -0.36 8.50 -3.99
C GLN A 200 0.09 7.03 -4.12
N ARG A 201 1.40 6.75 -3.98
CA ARG A 201 1.93 5.38 -3.94
C ARG A 201 1.31 4.57 -2.81
N MET A 202 1.22 5.14 -1.60
CA MET A 202 0.60 4.46 -0.47
C MET A 202 -0.87 4.12 -0.74
N ARG A 203 -1.62 5.02 -1.36
CA ARG A 203 -3.05 4.80 -1.68
C ARG A 203 -3.24 3.76 -2.77
N ASP A 204 -2.47 3.85 -3.85
CA ASP A 204 -2.52 2.89 -4.95
C ASP A 204 -2.08 1.49 -4.53
N LEU A 205 -1.09 1.41 -3.64
CA LEU A 205 -0.51 0.15 -3.15
C LEU A 205 -0.99 -0.20 -1.74
N PHE A 206 -2.17 0.29 -1.35
CA PHE A 206 -2.76 0.03 -0.05
C PHE A 206 -2.97 -1.48 0.15
N LEU A 207 -2.53 -2.01 1.30
CA LEU A 207 -2.50 -3.44 1.65
C LEU A 207 -1.73 -4.35 0.67
N ALA A 208 -0.90 -3.81 -0.23
CA ALA A 208 -0.18 -4.61 -1.20
C ALA A 208 1.20 -5.14 -0.70
N GLY A 209 1.54 -4.91 0.57
CA GLY A 209 2.78 -5.40 1.18
C GLY A 209 4.05 -4.59 0.91
N PHE A 210 3.97 -3.44 0.23
CA PHE A 210 5.15 -2.66 -0.16
C PHE A 210 5.60 -1.60 0.87
N ARG A 211 4.68 -1.11 1.71
CA ARG A 211 4.92 0.08 2.53
C ARG A 211 6.09 -0.06 3.50
N LEU A 212 6.30 -1.24 4.10
CA LEU A 212 7.42 -1.46 5.02
C LEU A 212 8.78 -1.33 4.31
N GLY A 213 8.89 -1.85 3.08
CA GLY A 213 10.09 -1.71 2.26
C GLY A 213 10.34 -0.25 1.86
N ASP A 214 9.27 0.47 1.47
CA ASP A 214 9.34 1.89 1.14
C ASP A 214 9.85 2.72 2.34
N LEU A 215 9.29 2.53 3.54
CA LEU A 215 9.71 3.25 4.75
C LEU A 215 11.21 3.04 5.07
N ARG A 216 11.71 1.80 4.99
CA ARG A 216 13.13 1.50 5.20
C ARG A 216 14.02 2.19 4.19
N ARG A 217 13.62 2.14 2.91
CA ARG A 217 14.36 2.74 1.81
C ARG A 217 14.41 4.26 1.94
N TRP A 218 13.28 4.90 2.21
CA TRP A 218 13.20 6.34 2.37
C TRP A 218 13.98 6.86 3.56
N LYS A 219 13.93 6.16 4.70
CA LYS A 219 14.78 6.48 5.85
C LYS A 219 16.26 6.41 5.48
N ARG A 220 16.70 5.36 4.78
CA ARG A 220 18.09 5.23 4.32
C ARG A 220 18.50 6.35 3.36
N GLN A 221 17.59 6.80 2.50
CA GLN A 221 17.79 7.93 1.58
C GLN A 221 17.73 9.30 2.29
N GLY A 222 17.49 9.34 3.60
CA GLY A 222 17.43 10.59 4.36
C GLY A 222 16.17 11.42 4.10
N ILE A 223 15.12 10.81 3.55
CA ILE A 223 13.82 11.47 3.38
C ILE A 223 13.23 11.68 4.77
N ASN A 224 12.96 12.94 5.13
CA ASN A 224 12.48 13.35 6.46
C ASN A 224 11.03 13.87 6.45
N ASP A 225 10.22 13.46 5.47
CA ASP A 225 8.79 13.76 5.46
C ASP A 225 8.07 12.96 6.56
N PRO A 226 7.37 13.62 7.52
CA PRO A 226 6.68 12.96 8.63
C PRO A 226 5.66 11.89 8.18
N ASP A 227 5.03 12.10 7.01
CA ASP A 227 4.05 11.16 6.45
C ASP A 227 4.69 9.95 5.76
N SER A 228 6.02 9.98 5.60
CA SER A 228 6.85 8.94 4.96
C SER A 228 7.81 8.29 5.96
N GLN A 229 7.55 8.40 7.27
CA GLN A 229 8.34 7.75 8.34
C GLN A 229 7.62 6.55 8.97
N PHE A 230 8.38 5.76 9.74
CA PHE A 230 7.81 4.82 10.70
C PHE A 230 6.95 5.54 11.75
N PRO A 231 5.88 4.90 12.26
CA PRO A 231 5.10 5.47 13.35
C PRO A 231 5.97 5.79 14.57
N THR A 232 5.77 6.97 15.14
CA THR A 232 6.42 7.42 16.39
C THR A 232 5.37 7.98 17.33
N GLY A 233 5.74 8.18 18.60
CA GLY A 233 4.84 8.74 19.60
C GLY A 233 3.82 7.72 20.13
N PRO A 234 2.67 8.18 20.67
CA PRO A 234 1.75 7.30 21.36
C PRO A 234 1.14 6.26 20.42
N HIS A 235 1.16 4.99 20.82
CA HIS A 235 0.39 3.96 20.13
C HIS A 235 -1.11 4.35 20.16
N PRO A 236 -1.91 3.99 19.14
CA PRO A 236 -3.37 4.20 19.16
C PRO A 236 -4.09 3.57 20.38
N ASN A 237 -3.41 2.64 21.05
CA ASN A 237 -3.80 2.03 22.32
C ASN A 237 -2.72 2.27 23.41
N SER A 238 -2.27 3.52 23.52
CA SER A 238 -1.12 3.91 24.35
C SER A 238 -1.35 3.75 25.85
N SER A 239 -2.60 3.70 26.32
CA SER A 239 -2.92 3.39 27.72
C SER A 239 -2.45 2.00 28.14
N VAL A 240 -2.27 1.07 27.18
CA VAL A 240 -1.82 -0.31 27.41
C VAL A 240 -0.44 -0.56 26.79
N LEU A 241 -0.23 -0.08 25.56
CA LEU A 241 0.98 -0.38 24.77
C LEU A 241 2.04 0.71 24.82
N GLY A 242 1.75 1.87 25.44
CA GLY A 242 2.69 2.97 25.56
C GLY A 242 2.99 3.68 24.24
N GLN A 243 4.27 4.01 24.03
CA GLN A 243 4.78 4.69 22.85
C GLN A 243 5.32 3.67 21.84
N TYR A 244 5.28 3.99 20.55
CA TYR A 244 6.06 3.25 19.56
C TYR A 244 7.55 3.28 19.90
N GLY A 245 8.21 2.13 19.74
CA GLY A 245 9.67 2.01 19.86
C GLY A 245 10.40 2.42 18.58
N ASP A 246 11.68 2.10 18.51
CA ASP A 246 12.59 2.41 17.40
C ASP A 246 12.83 1.22 16.45
N LEU A 247 12.04 0.14 16.59
CA LEU A 247 12.16 -1.07 15.78
C LEU A 247 11.61 -0.86 14.36
N GLU A 248 12.43 -1.21 13.37
CA GLU A 248 12.11 -1.08 11.93
C GLU A 248 12.12 -2.42 11.20
N CYS A 249 12.55 -3.47 11.90
CA CYS A 249 12.70 -4.83 11.42
C CYS A 249 11.91 -5.80 12.29
N PHE A 250 11.44 -6.90 11.69
CA PHE A 250 10.93 -8.02 12.47
C PHE A 250 12.09 -8.63 13.27
N PRO A 251 11.84 -9.06 14.52
CA PRO A 251 12.85 -9.79 15.28
C PRO A 251 13.18 -11.09 14.56
N LEU A 252 14.42 -11.54 14.69
CA LEU A 252 14.78 -12.88 14.25
C LEU A 252 13.96 -13.91 15.06
N PRO A 253 13.47 -14.99 14.44
CA PRO A 253 12.80 -16.05 15.16
C PRO A 253 13.70 -16.60 16.28
N ILE A 254 13.13 -16.89 17.45
CA ILE A 254 13.88 -17.45 18.60
C ILE A 254 14.63 -18.73 18.20
N ALA A 255 14.05 -19.54 17.30
CA ALA A 255 14.69 -20.74 16.78
C ALA A 255 16.03 -20.45 16.07
N GLU A 256 16.21 -19.29 15.46
CA GLU A 256 17.48 -18.89 14.83
C GLU A 256 18.57 -18.63 15.88
N TYR A 257 18.25 -17.97 17.00
CA TYR A 257 19.19 -17.76 18.10
C TYR A 257 19.61 -19.07 18.79
N VAL A 258 18.69 -20.03 18.90
CA VAL A 258 18.97 -21.33 19.50
C VAL A 258 19.75 -22.24 18.54
N GLY A 259 19.40 -22.20 17.25
CA GLY A 259 19.95 -23.10 16.23
C GLY A 259 21.26 -22.64 15.60
N ASN A 260 21.54 -21.33 15.60
CA ASN A 260 22.75 -20.77 15.00
C ASN A 260 23.59 -20.04 16.05
N PRO A 261 24.72 -20.63 16.51
CA PRO A 261 25.57 -20.05 17.55
C PRO A 261 26.32 -18.78 17.10
N ASN A 262 26.17 -18.35 15.84
CA ASN A 262 26.70 -17.08 15.36
C ASN A 262 25.70 -15.93 15.47
N LEU A 263 24.44 -16.22 15.84
CA LEU A 263 23.41 -15.23 16.10
C LEU A 263 23.28 -15.07 17.62
N ASN A 264 23.80 -13.96 18.12
CA ASN A 264 23.77 -13.60 19.54
C ASN A 264 22.77 -12.47 19.78
#